data_AF-A0A562QUH6-F1
#
_entry.id   AF-A0A562QUH6-F1
#
_cell.length_a   1.000
_cell.length_b   1.000
_cell.length_c   1.000
_cell.angle_alpha   90.00
_cell.angle_beta   90.00
_cell.angle_gamma   90.00
#
_symmetry.space_group_name_H-M   'P 1'
#
loop_
_entity.id
_entity.type
_entity.pdbx_description
1 polymer ?
#
loop_
_entity_poly.entity_id
_entity_poly.type
_entity_poly.pdbx_seq_one_letter_code
_entity_poly.pdbx_strand_id
1 'polypeptide(L)'
;MQLPAALVGRVFAFSAGPPGWHFLPAGAPRDGLLLRASTRDELVGKYPGLSRKLGVAAFFDMLGGTKRHRPAYQAEGIERAVRYTKASHGRLHAYWIEAAPGDTQTLHIALDGSDTVYTLAGGITPQWYDAFLAHLRIAPIP
;
A
#
# COMPACT_ATOMS: atom_id res chain seq x y z
N MET A 1 11.35 -0.55 8.15
CA MET A 1 10.54 0.60 8.57
C MET A 1 10.69 0.80 10.07
N GLN A 2 10.79 2.03 10.57
CA GLN A 2 10.88 2.34 12.01
C GLN A 2 9.81 3.37 12.39
N LEU A 3 8.60 2.91 12.71
CA LEU A 3 7.50 3.81 13.07
C LEU A 3 7.67 4.39 14.49
N PRO A 4 7.25 5.64 14.74
CA PRO A 4 7.24 6.21 16.08
C PRO A 4 6.41 5.37 17.06
N ALA A 5 6.98 5.07 18.25
CA ALA A 5 6.29 4.29 19.28
C ALA A 5 4.99 4.96 19.77
N ALA A 6 4.91 6.29 19.70
CA ALA A 6 3.70 7.04 20.04
C ALA A 6 2.50 6.74 19.11
N LEU A 7 2.77 6.31 17.87
CA LEU A 7 1.71 5.92 16.91
C LEU A 7 1.32 4.46 17.05
N VAL A 8 2.23 3.62 17.55
CA VAL A 8 2.08 2.16 17.57
C VAL A 8 1.78 1.71 18.99
N GLY A 9 0.52 1.45 19.30
CA GLY A 9 0.11 0.92 20.61
C GLY A 9 0.45 -0.56 20.78
N ARG A 10 0.02 -1.39 19.82
CA ARG A 10 0.35 -2.83 19.78
C ARG A 10 0.66 -3.28 18.36
N VAL A 11 1.50 -4.31 18.25
CA VAL A 11 1.88 -4.92 16.99
C VAL A 11 1.69 -6.43 17.09
N PHE A 12 1.00 -7.02 16.12
CA PHE A 12 0.86 -8.46 15.98
C PHE A 12 1.42 -8.88 14.63
N ALA A 13 2.36 -9.82 14.62
CA ALA A 13 2.79 -10.49 13.39
C ALA A 13 1.87 -11.68 13.15
N PHE A 14 1.52 -11.92 11.88
CA PHE A 14 0.77 -13.10 11.48
C PHE A 14 1.44 -13.76 10.26
N SER A 15 1.41 -15.09 10.27
CA SER A 15 2.03 -15.96 9.25
C SER A 15 1.06 -16.98 8.67
N ALA A 16 -0.18 -17.04 9.16
CA ALA A 16 -1.23 -17.87 8.58
C ALA A 16 -1.74 -17.20 7.28
N GLY A 17 -1.06 -17.47 6.17
CA GLY A 17 -1.30 -16.85 4.86
C GLY A 17 -0.12 -15.97 4.42
N PRO A 18 -0.35 -14.93 3.60
CA PRO A 18 0.70 -13.99 3.24
C PRO A 18 1.16 -13.23 4.50
N PRO A 19 2.47 -13.25 4.83
CA PRO A 19 2.96 -12.72 6.08
C PRO A 19 2.71 -11.22 6.19
N GLY A 20 2.42 -10.77 7.40
CA GLY A 20 2.13 -9.37 7.64
C GLY A 20 2.11 -8.96 9.11
N TRP A 21 1.77 -7.70 9.31
CA TRP A 21 1.77 -7.03 10.59
C TRP A 21 0.44 -6.30 10.77
N HIS A 22 -0.16 -6.42 11.96
CA HIS A 22 -1.32 -5.64 12.37
C HIS A 22 -0.87 -4.64 13.42
N PHE A 23 -1.00 -3.35 13.11
CA PHE A 23 -0.72 -2.24 14.02
C PHE A 23 -2.03 -1.77 14.62
N LEU A 24 -2.11 -1.72 15.95
CA LEU A 24 -3.22 -1.10 16.66
C LEU A 24 -2.73 0.24 17.23
N PRO A 25 -3.36 1.37 16.86
CA PRO A 25 -3.05 2.67 17.45
C PRO A 25 -3.31 2.67 18.96
N ALA A 26 -2.53 3.46 19.70
CA ALA A 26 -2.79 3.69 21.11
C ALA A 26 -4.13 4.46 21.27
N GLY A 27 -5.08 3.92 22.05
CA GLY A 27 -6.36 4.57 22.34
C GLY A 27 -7.46 4.40 21.29
N ALA A 28 -7.17 3.89 20.10
CA ALA A 28 -8.15 3.66 19.03
C ALA A 28 -7.96 2.28 18.35
N PRO A 29 -8.20 1.16 19.06
CA PRO A 29 -7.93 -0.19 18.55
C PRO A 29 -8.84 -0.61 17.39
N ARG A 30 -9.94 0.13 17.13
CA ARG A 30 -10.84 -0.12 15.99
C ARG A 30 -10.27 0.39 14.67
N ASP A 31 -9.29 1.29 14.71
CA ASP A 31 -8.64 1.88 13.54
C ASP A 31 -7.33 1.16 13.21
N GLY A 32 -7.35 -0.17 13.34
CA GLY A 32 -6.18 -1.00 13.07
C GLY A 32 -5.67 -0.84 11.63
N LEU A 33 -4.35 -0.99 11.47
CA LEU A 33 -3.68 -0.97 10.18
C LEU A 33 -3.05 -2.33 9.90
N LEU A 34 -3.36 -2.87 8.73
CA LEU A 34 -2.81 -4.13 8.24
C LEU A 34 -1.72 -3.84 7.21
N LEU A 35 -0.48 -4.23 7.49
CA LEU A 35 0.60 -4.26 6.51
C LEU A 35 0.81 -5.69 6.03
N ARG A 36 0.66 -5.90 4.73
CA ARG A 36 0.85 -7.20 4.09
C ARG A 36 1.83 -7.08 2.93
N ALA A 37 2.69 -8.08 2.76
CA ALA A 37 3.47 -8.25 1.54
C ALA A 37 2.71 -9.13 0.55
N SER A 38 2.74 -8.77 -0.73
CA SER A 38 2.26 -9.59 -1.84
C SER A 38 3.28 -9.56 -2.98
N THR A 39 3.24 -10.56 -3.84
CA THR A 39 4.04 -10.54 -5.06
C THR A 39 3.36 -9.70 -6.14
N ARG A 40 4.16 -9.30 -7.13
CA ARG A 40 3.68 -8.63 -8.34
C ARG A 40 2.68 -9.50 -9.12
N ASP A 41 2.90 -10.81 -9.17
CA ASP A 41 1.96 -11.73 -9.85
C ASP A 41 0.64 -11.84 -9.09
N GLU A 42 0.66 -11.85 -7.75
CA GLU A 42 -0.57 -11.80 -6.94
C GLU A 42 -1.36 -10.50 -7.15
N LEU A 43 -0.68 -9.37 -7.31
CA LEU A 43 -1.31 -8.06 -7.50
C LEU A 43 -1.80 -7.85 -8.93
N VAL A 44 -0.92 -8.00 -9.92
CA VAL A 44 -1.19 -7.67 -11.33
C VAL A 44 -1.83 -8.85 -12.06
N GLY A 45 -1.43 -10.08 -11.72
CA GLY A 45 -1.88 -11.30 -12.39
C GLY A 45 -3.36 -11.61 -12.19
N LYS A 46 -4.04 -10.96 -11.23
CA LYS A 46 -5.50 -11.06 -11.04
C LYS A 46 -6.31 -10.37 -12.15
N TYR A 47 -5.66 -9.61 -13.04
CA TYR A 47 -6.34 -8.85 -14.10
C TYR A 47 -6.08 -9.44 -15.49
N PRO A 48 -7.09 -10.10 -16.09
CA PRO A 48 -7.03 -10.52 -17.49
C PRO A 48 -6.78 -9.32 -18.41
N GLY A 49 -5.94 -9.49 -19.44
CA GLY A 49 -5.62 -8.43 -20.40
C GLY A 49 -4.44 -7.54 -20.01
N LEU A 50 -3.94 -7.63 -18.77
CA LEU A 50 -2.67 -7.03 -18.38
C LEU A 50 -1.52 -8.01 -18.59
N SER A 51 -0.41 -7.49 -19.10
CA SER A 51 0.82 -8.28 -19.24
C SER A 51 1.32 -8.66 -17.85
N ARG A 52 1.56 -9.96 -17.65
CA ARG A 52 2.28 -10.46 -16.47
C ARG A 52 3.75 -10.03 -16.41
N LYS A 53 4.25 -9.26 -17.37
CA LYS A 53 5.56 -8.59 -17.30
C LYS A 53 5.46 -7.13 -16.86
N LEU A 54 4.24 -6.60 -16.69
CA LEU A 54 4.03 -5.24 -16.21
C LEU A 54 4.60 -5.12 -14.79
N GLY A 55 5.51 -4.16 -14.62
CA GLY A 55 6.10 -3.82 -13.32
C GLY A 55 5.07 -3.19 -12.39
N VAL A 56 5.29 -3.30 -11.08
CA VAL A 56 4.36 -2.78 -10.06
C VAL A 56 4.17 -1.26 -10.19
N ALA A 57 5.27 -0.51 -10.33
CA ALA A 57 5.20 0.94 -10.47
C ALA A 57 4.44 1.34 -11.75
N ALA A 58 4.73 0.68 -12.87
CA ALA A 58 4.04 0.89 -14.13
C ALA A 58 2.55 0.53 -14.07
N PHE A 59 2.19 -0.50 -13.30
CA PHE A 59 0.80 -0.87 -13.05
C PHE A 59 0.06 0.26 -12.32
N PHE A 60 0.57 0.74 -11.20
CA PHE A 60 -0.07 1.83 -10.46
C PHE A 60 -0.10 3.16 -11.24
N ASP A 61 0.98 3.48 -11.96
CA ASP A 61 1.02 4.66 -12.83
C ASP A 61 -0.04 4.60 -13.93
N MET A 62 -0.27 3.42 -14.52
CA MET A 62 -1.35 3.21 -15.48
C MET A 62 -2.72 3.45 -14.85
N LEU A 63 -2.94 3.04 -13.60
CA LEU A 63 -4.23 3.22 -12.93
C LEU A 63 -4.55 4.70 -12.66
N GLY A 64 -3.55 5.50 -12.29
CA GLY A 64 -3.68 6.95 -12.13
C GLY A 64 -3.69 7.75 -13.43
N GLY A 65 -3.33 7.12 -14.55
CA GLY A 65 -3.21 7.77 -15.84
C GLY A 65 -4.52 7.92 -16.63
N THR A 66 -4.45 8.64 -17.75
CA THR A 66 -5.60 8.88 -18.65
C THR A 66 -5.99 7.63 -19.46
N LYS A 67 -5.03 6.74 -19.75
CA LYS A 67 -5.23 5.47 -20.48
C LYS A 67 -5.25 4.27 -19.53
N ARG A 68 -6.13 4.33 -18.53
CA ARG A 68 -6.23 3.31 -17.49
C ARG A 68 -6.93 2.02 -17.97
N HIS A 69 -6.46 0.89 -17.47
CA HIS A 69 -7.17 -0.39 -17.59
C HIS A 69 -8.41 -0.38 -16.68
N ARG A 70 -9.59 -0.15 -17.25
CA ARG A 70 -10.85 0.04 -16.49
C ARG A 70 -11.11 -1.05 -15.45
N PRO A 71 -11.06 -2.36 -15.77
CA PRO A 71 -11.34 -3.38 -14.76
C PRO A 71 -10.44 -3.29 -13.53
N ALA A 72 -9.15 -2.98 -13.72
CA ALA A 72 -8.21 -2.83 -12.61
C ALA A 72 -8.46 -1.53 -11.83
N TYR A 73 -8.73 -0.42 -12.53
CA TYR A 73 -9.07 0.86 -11.92
C TYR A 73 -10.27 0.79 -10.97
N GLN A 74 -11.30 0.04 -11.36
CA GLN A 74 -12.51 -0.18 -10.56
C GLN A 74 -12.26 -1.14 -9.40
N ALA A 75 -11.58 -2.26 -9.67
CA ALA A 75 -11.31 -3.28 -8.67
C ALA A 75 -10.36 -2.79 -7.56
N GLU A 76 -9.39 -1.92 -7.87
CA GLU A 76 -8.55 -1.25 -6.87
C GLU A 76 -9.25 -0.06 -6.19
N GLY A 77 -10.52 0.21 -6.51
CA GLY A 77 -11.34 1.23 -5.84
C GLY A 77 -10.97 2.68 -6.19
N ILE A 78 -10.14 2.90 -7.22
CA ILE A 78 -9.67 4.24 -7.57
C ILE A 78 -10.80 5.09 -8.16
N GLU A 79 -11.82 4.47 -8.78
CA GLU A 79 -12.97 5.19 -9.32
C GLU A 79 -13.79 5.97 -8.30
N ARG A 80 -13.76 5.51 -7.04
CA ARG A 80 -14.49 6.10 -5.91
C ARG A 80 -13.55 6.74 -4.88
N ALA A 81 -12.26 6.78 -5.16
CA ALA A 81 -11.29 7.41 -4.28
C ALA A 81 -11.50 8.93 -4.28
N VAL A 82 -11.38 9.54 -3.09
CA VAL A 82 -11.33 10.99 -2.94
C VAL A 82 -10.08 11.53 -3.62
N ARG A 83 -8.97 10.81 -3.48
CA ARG A 83 -7.68 11.21 -4.04
C ARG A 83 -6.81 10.00 -4.33
N TYR A 84 -6.04 10.10 -5.41
CA TYR A 84 -4.98 9.14 -5.72
C TYR A 84 -3.64 9.88 -5.75
N THR A 85 -2.75 9.57 -4.80
CA THR A 85 -1.48 10.28 -4.61
C THR A 85 -0.31 9.34 -4.84
N LYS A 86 0.68 9.78 -5.62
CA LYS A 86 1.98 9.12 -5.77
C LYS A 86 3.06 9.97 -5.12
N ALA A 87 3.85 9.37 -4.23
CA ALA A 87 5.12 9.91 -3.74
C ALA A 87 6.26 8.98 -4.17
N SER A 88 7.45 9.51 -4.43
CA SER A 88 8.59 8.72 -4.89
C SER A 88 9.91 9.29 -4.38
N HIS A 89 10.80 8.40 -3.96
CA HIS A 89 12.15 8.74 -3.50
C HIS A 89 13.15 7.68 -3.95
N GLY A 90 14.00 8.01 -4.93
CA GLY A 90 14.86 7.03 -5.58
C GLY A 90 14.04 5.90 -6.19
N ARG A 91 14.34 4.66 -5.80
CA ARG A 91 13.66 3.43 -6.27
C ARG A 91 12.34 3.13 -5.56
N LEU A 92 12.00 3.91 -4.54
CA LEU A 92 10.86 3.66 -3.67
C LEU A 92 9.67 4.51 -4.11
N HIS A 93 8.52 3.86 -4.30
CA HIS A 93 7.28 4.50 -4.74
C HIS A 93 6.15 4.17 -3.77
N ALA A 94 5.38 5.17 -3.39
CA ALA A 94 4.23 5.04 -2.51
C ALA A 94 2.98 5.58 -3.20
N TYR A 95 1.93 4.77 -3.25
CA TYR A 95 0.67 5.03 -3.94
C TYR A 95 -0.47 4.98 -2.95
N TRP A 96 -0.98 6.15 -2.55
CA TRP A 96 -2.11 6.26 -1.64
C TRP A 96 -3.42 6.40 -2.41
N ILE A 97 -4.30 5.42 -2.22
CA ILE A 97 -5.69 5.45 -2.66
C ILE A 97 -6.50 5.91 -1.45
N GLU A 98 -6.78 7.21 -1.41
CA GLU A 98 -7.57 7.82 -0.34
C GLU A 98 -9.05 7.54 -0.61
N ALA A 99 -9.62 6.59 0.12
CA ALA A 99 -11.00 6.18 -0.05
C ALA A 99 -11.96 7.21 0.56
N ALA A 100 -13.24 7.15 0.16
CA ALA A 100 -14.29 7.97 0.75
C ALA A 100 -14.46 7.70 2.26
N PRO A 101 -15.01 8.65 3.04
CA PRO A 101 -15.26 8.43 4.46
C PRO A 101 -16.08 7.16 4.71
N GLY A 102 -15.58 6.30 5.59
CA GLY A 102 -16.21 5.00 5.92
C GLY A 102 -15.67 3.80 5.12
N ASP A 103 -14.92 4.03 4.04
CA ASP A 103 -14.24 2.98 3.29
C ASP A 103 -12.80 2.76 3.77
N THR A 104 -12.27 1.56 3.48
CA THR A 104 -10.89 1.18 3.80
C THR A 104 -9.88 1.99 2.98
N GLN A 105 -8.99 2.71 3.65
CA GLN A 105 -7.87 3.41 3.03
C GLN A 105 -6.78 2.40 2.63
N THR A 106 -6.11 2.63 1.49
CA THR A 106 -5.04 1.73 1.03
C THR A 106 -3.81 2.50 0.57
N LEU A 107 -2.64 2.12 1.07
CA LEU A 107 -1.33 2.63 0.65
C LEU A 107 -0.48 1.47 0.14
N HIS A 108 -0.10 1.51 -1.14
CA HIS A 108 0.81 0.54 -1.72
C HIS A 108 2.23 1.10 -1.82
N ILE A 109 3.21 0.27 -1.50
CA ILE A 109 4.63 0.59 -1.59
C ILE A 109 5.27 -0.39 -2.57
N ALA A 110 5.90 0.17 -3.60
CA ALA A 110 6.65 -0.57 -4.59
C ALA A 110 8.12 -0.15 -4.55
N LEU A 111 9.00 -1.10 -4.83
CA LEU A 111 10.43 -0.86 -5.01
C LEU A 111 10.81 -1.27 -6.43
N ASP A 112 11.46 -0.37 -7.17
CA ASP A 112 11.95 -0.68 -8.52
C ASP A 112 12.87 -1.90 -8.50
N GLY A 113 12.64 -2.83 -9.42
CA GLY A 113 13.39 -4.08 -9.51
C GLY A 113 13.06 -5.11 -8.42
N SER A 114 12.03 -4.87 -7.60
CA SER A 114 11.47 -5.87 -6.68
C SER A 114 10.13 -6.39 -7.21
N ASP A 115 9.89 -7.67 -7.00
CA ASP A 115 8.57 -8.28 -7.21
C ASP A 115 7.67 -8.15 -5.97
N THR A 116 8.15 -7.59 -4.86
CA THR A 116 7.36 -7.43 -3.63
C THR A 116 6.65 -6.08 -3.62
N VAL A 117 5.37 -6.12 -3.26
CA VAL A 117 4.55 -4.96 -2.96
C VAL A 117 4.13 -5.03 -1.52
N TYR A 118 4.34 -3.95 -0.77
CA TYR A 118 3.80 -3.84 0.58
C TYR A 118 2.52 -3.03 0.51
N THR A 119 1.45 -3.54 1.10
CA THR A 119 0.15 -2.87 1.16
C THR A 119 -0.20 -2.62 2.60
N LEU A 120 -0.35 -1.35 2.96
CA LEU A 120 -0.95 -0.92 4.22
C LEU A 120 -2.44 -0.65 3.96
N ALA A 121 -3.33 -1.21 4.77
CA ALA A 121 -4.77 -1.03 4.65
C ALA A 121 -5.41 -0.79 6.02
N GLY A 122 -6.44 0.05 6.10
CA GLY A 122 -7.19 0.32 7.33
C GLY A 122 -7.47 1.80 7.54
N GLY A 123 -7.43 2.26 8.80
CA GLY A 123 -7.63 3.67 9.18
C GLY A 123 -6.42 4.56 8.89
N ILE A 124 -5.98 4.64 7.62
CA ILE A 124 -4.81 5.46 7.25
C ILE A 124 -5.21 6.93 7.28
N THR A 125 -4.79 7.63 8.32
CA THR A 125 -4.91 9.09 8.42
C THR A 125 -3.75 9.79 7.70
N PRO A 126 -3.85 11.10 7.39
CA PRO A 126 -2.71 11.87 6.90
C PRO A 126 -1.47 11.78 7.81
N GLN A 127 -1.67 11.78 9.13
CA GLN A 127 -0.59 11.60 10.10
C GLN A 127 0.11 10.24 9.94
N TRP A 128 -0.66 9.16 9.73
CA TRP A 128 -0.11 7.84 9.46
C TRP A 128 0.64 7.78 8.14
N TYR A 129 0.08 8.38 7.09
CA TYR A 129 0.72 8.48 5.78
C TYR A 129 2.07 9.19 5.88
N ASP A 130 2.11 10.38 6.49
CA ASP A 130 3.32 11.18 6.64
C ASP A 130 4.38 10.46 7.48
N ALA A 131 3.98 9.86 8.61
CA ALA A 131 4.88 9.08 9.44
C ALA A 131 5.43 7.85 8.68
N PHE A 132 4.59 7.18 7.88
CA PHE A 132 5.04 6.05 7.09
C PHE A 132 6.10 6.49 6.08
N LEU A 133 5.84 7.56 5.33
CA LEU A 133 6.78 8.07 4.34
C LEU A 133 8.10 8.56 4.97
N ALA A 134 8.03 9.29 6.08
CA ALA A 134 9.22 9.82 6.76
C ALA A 134 10.14 8.73 7.31
N HIS A 135 9.60 7.55 7.64
CA HIS A 135 10.34 6.45 8.27
C HIS A 135 10.54 5.22 7.37
N LEU A 136 10.23 5.36 6.08
CA LEU A 136 10.48 4.35 5.08
C LEU A 136 11.91 4.48 4.55
N ARG A 137 12.69 3.41 4.69
CA ARG A 137 14.07 3.36 4.19
C ARG A 137 14.36 2.00 3.59
N ILE A 138 15.15 1.99 2.51
CA ILE A 138 15.79 0.78 1.98
C ILE A 138 17.01 0.55 2.86
N ALA A 139 17.05 -0.56 3.58
CA ALA A 139 18.17 -0.95 4.42
C ALA A 139 18.59 -2.38 4.06
N PRO A 140 19.90 -2.70 4.11
CA PRO A 140 20.34 -4.09 4.02
C PRO A 140 19.68 -4.91 5.12
N ILE A 141 19.32 -6.15 4.79
CA ILE A 141 18.81 -7.11 5.77
C ILE A 141 19.99 -7.45 6.71
N PRO A 142 19.85 -7.30 8.05
CA PRO A 142 20.88 -7.68 9.01
C PRO A 142 21.22 -9.18 8.95
#